data_AF-A0A9E7HGX0-F1
#
_entry.id   AF-A0A9E7HGX0-F1
#
_cell.length_a   1.000
_cell.length_b   1.000
_cell.length_c   1.000
_cell.angle_alpha   90.00
_cell.angle_beta   90.00
_cell.angle_gamma   90.00
#
_symmetry.space_group_name_H-M   'P 1'
#
loop_
_entity.id
_entity.type
_entity.pdbx_description
1 polymer ?
#
loop_
_entity_poly.entity_id
_entity_poly.type
_entity_poly.pdbx_seq_one_letter_code
_entity_poly.pdbx_strand_id
1 'polypeptide(L)'
;MVTGSPPGRCPNPGGDHLLLRFYKNKADYCRLHGYDLFYNTALLHPEMPGCWAKIPLVRAAMVAHPESEWVWWVDQDAAFTDMEFRPPLHRYRAHHFVVPGWPYMVYTARDWVGLNAGVFLLRNSQWGLDFLDAWASMGPQTPHHDKWGRVLDAEIRGKLTSFADDQSALVHLLAKEQRRWRDKVHLESGYDLHGYWEPIVGRLEDVAAAYAEMKRSGKRRSFVTHFTGCQPCGGAHNPAYTWQGCVDGMARALNFADDQVLRAYGFGHTNLNDSAPIRPLPFGYPASSRGGR
;
A
#
# COMPACT_ATOMS: atom_id res chain seq x y z
N MET A 1 -5.62 0.02 -11.01
CA MET A 1 -5.03 0.46 -9.73
C MET A 1 -5.42 1.90 -9.49
N VAL A 2 -5.79 2.23 -8.26
CA VAL A 2 -6.25 3.56 -7.85
C VAL A 2 -5.34 4.06 -6.73
N THR A 3 -4.88 5.30 -6.86
CA THR A 3 -4.07 5.99 -5.85
C THR A 3 -4.32 7.49 -5.99
N GLY A 4 -3.74 8.30 -5.11
CA GLY A 4 -3.87 9.75 -5.23
C GLY A 4 -3.15 10.52 -4.15
N SER A 5 -3.07 11.83 -4.34
CA SER A 5 -2.48 12.78 -3.40
C SER A 5 -3.39 14.00 -3.24
N PRO A 6 -3.16 14.85 -2.22
CA PRO A 6 -3.85 16.13 -2.14
C PRO A 6 -3.65 17.00 -3.41
N PRO A 7 -4.63 17.86 -3.77
CA PRO A 7 -4.52 18.77 -4.93
C PRO A 7 -3.46 19.86 -4.76
N GLY A 8 -3.26 20.30 -3.52
CA GLY A 8 -2.35 21.37 -3.18
C GLY A 8 -0.91 20.88 -3.06
N ARG A 9 0.01 21.83 -3.15
CA ARG A 9 1.42 21.60 -2.83
C ARG A 9 1.57 20.96 -1.46
N CYS A 10 2.45 19.97 -1.34
CA CYS A 10 2.76 19.40 -0.04
C CYS A 10 3.31 20.46 0.94
N PRO A 11 2.79 20.50 2.18
CA PRO A 11 3.36 21.36 3.23
C PRO A 11 4.84 21.06 3.50
N ASN A 12 5.24 19.79 3.39
CA ASN A 12 6.64 19.41 3.47
C ASN A 12 7.38 19.76 2.16
N PRO A 13 8.48 20.56 2.19
CA PRO A 13 9.18 21.00 0.98
C PRO A 13 9.69 19.89 0.05
N GLY A 14 10.03 18.71 0.60
CA GLY A 14 10.44 17.54 -0.19
C GLY A 14 9.30 16.59 -0.56
N GLY A 15 8.07 16.87 -0.09
CA GLY A 15 6.93 15.96 -0.20
C GLY A 15 6.50 15.71 -1.64
N ASP A 16 6.36 16.77 -2.45
CA ASP A 16 5.94 16.64 -3.85
C ASP A 16 6.93 15.80 -4.67
N HIS A 17 8.24 15.93 -4.40
CA HIS A 17 9.26 15.11 -5.05
C HIS A 17 9.13 13.63 -4.68
N LEU A 18 8.90 13.33 -3.40
CA LEU A 18 8.65 11.95 -2.95
C LEU A 18 7.37 11.38 -3.60
N LEU A 19 6.27 12.15 -3.63
CA LEU A 19 5.03 11.73 -4.28
C LEU A 19 5.21 11.44 -5.77
N LEU A 20 6.00 12.26 -6.48
CA LEU A 20 6.34 12.00 -7.88
C LEU A 20 7.09 10.66 -8.04
N ARG A 21 8.02 10.35 -7.14
CA ARG A 21 8.76 9.08 -7.19
C ARG A 21 7.86 7.88 -6.87
N PHE A 22 6.95 8.00 -5.91
CA PHE A 22 5.94 6.97 -5.65
C PHE A 22 4.98 6.79 -6.83
N TYR A 23 4.58 7.87 -7.48
CA TYR A 23 3.79 7.80 -8.72
C TYR A 23 4.54 7.03 -9.81
N LYS A 24 5.80 7.39 -10.09
CA LYS A 24 6.65 6.68 -11.06
C LYS A 24 6.71 5.18 -10.74
N ASN A 25 6.98 4.81 -9.48
CA ASN A 25 7.03 3.41 -9.06
C ASN A 25 5.73 2.65 -9.39
N LYS A 26 4.57 3.23 -9.08
CA LYS A 26 3.26 2.63 -9.39
C LYS A 26 3.01 2.58 -10.90
N ALA A 27 3.41 3.61 -11.65
CA ALA A 27 3.28 3.66 -13.11
C ALA A 27 4.12 2.58 -13.79
N ASP A 28 5.37 2.38 -13.34
CA ASP A 28 6.24 1.31 -13.84
C ASP A 28 5.66 -0.08 -13.54
N TYR A 29 5.15 -0.29 -12.32
CA TYR A 29 4.52 -1.56 -11.96
C TYR A 29 3.28 -1.83 -12.82
N CYS A 30 2.37 -0.85 -12.94
CA CYS A 30 1.18 -0.98 -13.77
C CYS A 30 1.52 -1.29 -15.24
N ARG A 31 2.52 -0.60 -15.80
CA ARG A 31 3.02 -0.83 -17.16
C ARG A 31 3.57 -2.25 -17.35
N LEU A 32 4.37 -2.75 -16.42
CA LEU A 32 4.96 -4.10 -16.49
C LEU A 32 3.91 -5.21 -16.40
N HIS A 33 2.80 -4.95 -15.72
CA HIS A 33 1.76 -5.95 -15.47
C HIS A 33 0.51 -5.81 -16.32
N GLY A 34 0.40 -4.74 -17.12
CA GLY A 34 -0.77 -4.46 -17.96
C GLY A 34 -1.99 -4.02 -17.16
N TYR A 35 -1.78 -3.25 -16.09
CA TYR A 35 -2.85 -2.67 -15.28
C TYR A 35 -3.06 -1.21 -15.63
N ASP A 36 -4.32 -0.77 -15.64
CA ASP A 36 -4.63 0.66 -15.71
C ASP A 36 -4.29 1.36 -14.39
N LEU A 37 -3.81 2.60 -14.48
CA LEU A 37 -3.51 3.45 -13.33
C LEU A 37 -4.43 4.68 -13.34
N PHE A 38 -5.21 4.82 -12.28
CA PHE A 38 -5.99 6.02 -11.99
C PHE A 38 -5.34 6.78 -10.83
N TYR A 39 -4.71 7.92 -11.13
CA TYR A 39 -4.10 8.79 -10.13
C TYR A 39 -4.96 10.03 -9.92
N ASN A 40 -5.57 10.14 -8.75
CA ASN A 40 -6.47 11.25 -8.44
C ASN A 40 -5.77 12.34 -7.62
N THR A 41 -6.02 13.60 -8.00
CA THR A 41 -5.57 14.79 -7.26
C THR A 41 -6.74 15.66 -6.80
N ALA A 42 -8.00 15.22 -6.98
CA ALA A 42 -9.18 15.98 -6.59
C ALA A 42 -9.81 15.44 -5.29
N LEU A 43 -10.37 16.33 -4.47
CA LEU A 43 -11.23 15.90 -3.36
C LEU A 43 -12.65 15.68 -3.90
N LEU A 44 -13.02 14.42 -4.14
CA LEU A 44 -14.31 14.09 -4.78
C LEU A 44 -15.52 14.28 -3.85
N HIS A 45 -15.32 14.22 -2.54
CA HIS A 45 -16.35 14.49 -1.55
C HIS A 45 -15.79 15.49 -0.53
N PRO A 46 -16.27 16.75 -0.49
CA PRO A 46 -15.71 17.80 0.37
C PRO A 46 -15.69 17.43 1.86
N GLU A 47 -16.68 16.66 2.31
CA GLU A 47 -16.79 16.20 3.71
C GLU A 47 -16.01 14.91 4.01
N MET A 48 -15.30 14.32 3.04
CA MET A 48 -14.45 13.12 3.26
C MET A 48 -12.98 13.38 2.93
N PRO A 49 -12.29 14.29 3.65
CA PRO A 49 -10.87 14.57 3.43
C PRO A 49 -9.95 13.49 4.04
N GLY A 50 -8.65 13.64 3.80
CA GLY A 50 -7.62 12.84 4.45
C GLY A 50 -7.73 11.35 4.10
N CYS A 51 -7.60 10.50 5.11
CA CYS A 51 -7.66 9.05 4.94
C CYS A 51 -9.01 8.55 4.35
N TRP A 52 -10.09 9.30 4.55
CA TRP A 52 -11.42 8.94 4.02
C TRP A 52 -11.61 9.24 2.53
N ALA A 53 -10.76 10.07 1.93
CA ALA A 53 -10.89 10.49 0.52
C ALA A 53 -10.78 9.31 -0.47
N LYS A 54 -10.17 8.20 -0.05
CA LYS A 54 -10.08 6.98 -0.85
C LYS A 54 -11.44 6.31 -1.10
N ILE A 55 -12.41 6.45 -0.19
CA ILE A 55 -13.68 5.72 -0.27
C ILE A 55 -14.55 6.22 -1.44
N PRO A 56 -14.86 7.53 -1.57
CA PRO A 56 -15.56 8.05 -2.75
C PRO A 56 -14.82 7.78 -4.06
N LEU A 57 -13.49 7.83 -4.02
CA LEU A 57 -12.63 7.62 -5.18
C LEU A 57 -12.66 6.17 -5.68
N VAL A 58 -12.53 5.19 -4.79
CA VAL A 58 -12.67 3.76 -5.14
C VAL A 58 -14.08 3.49 -5.66
N ARG A 59 -15.11 4.03 -5.00
CA ARG A 59 -16.51 3.89 -5.46
C ARG A 59 -16.71 4.47 -6.87
N ALA A 60 -16.18 5.66 -7.14
CA ALA A 60 -16.26 6.29 -8.46
C ALA A 60 -15.53 5.45 -9.53
N ALA A 61 -14.35 4.93 -9.22
CA ALA A 61 -13.61 4.05 -10.13
C ALA A 61 -14.39 2.75 -10.44
N MET A 62 -15.03 2.14 -9.44
CA MET A 62 -15.89 0.96 -9.66
C MET A 62 -17.04 1.25 -10.63
N VAL A 63 -17.73 2.39 -10.47
CA VAL A 63 -18.87 2.76 -11.32
C VAL A 63 -18.44 3.15 -12.73
N ALA A 64 -17.31 3.88 -12.86
CA ALA A 64 -16.81 4.35 -14.14
C ALA A 64 -16.19 3.23 -15.01
N HIS A 65 -15.72 2.15 -14.37
CA HIS A 65 -15.01 1.05 -15.02
C HIS A 65 -15.69 -0.30 -14.78
N PRO A 66 -16.92 -0.53 -15.31
CA PRO A 66 -17.63 -1.80 -15.13
C PRO A 66 -16.90 -3.01 -15.73
N GLU A 67 -15.96 -2.80 -16.66
CA GLU A 67 -15.08 -3.82 -17.24
C GLU A 67 -14.01 -4.33 -16.26
N SER A 68 -13.66 -3.53 -15.24
CA SER A 68 -12.64 -3.90 -14.26
C SER A 68 -13.21 -4.84 -13.21
N GLU A 69 -12.71 -6.07 -13.13
CA GLU A 69 -13.12 -7.04 -12.09
C GLU A 69 -12.66 -6.61 -10.67
N TRP A 70 -11.49 -5.98 -10.58
CA TRP A 70 -10.87 -5.58 -9.32
C TRP A 70 -10.43 -4.12 -9.36
N VAL A 71 -10.85 -3.36 -8.36
CA VAL A 71 -10.29 -2.05 -8.04
C VAL A 71 -9.28 -2.23 -6.92
N TRP A 72 -8.04 -1.79 -7.16
CA TRP A 72 -6.93 -1.95 -6.23
C TRP A 72 -6.51 -0.58 -5.70
N TRP A 73 -6.81 -0.31 -4.44
CA TRP A 73 -6.33 0.89 -3.75
C TRP A 73 -4.90 0.70 -3.26
N VAL A 74 -4.06 1.72 -3.46
CA VAL A 74 -2.69 1.78 -2.95
C VAL A 74 -2.40 3.20 -2.45
N ASP A 75 -2.08 3.35 -1.17
CA ASP A 75 -1.74 4.63 -0.56
C ASP A 75 -0.54 5.29 -1.26
N GLN A 76 -0.48 6.62 -1.18
CA GLN A 76 0.54 7.42 -1.84
C GLN A 76 1.97 7.09 -1.38
N ASP A 77 2.13 6.68 -0.12
CA ASP A 77 3.38 6.31 0.55
C ASP A 77 3.62 4.79 0.61
N ALA A 78 2.93 4.02 -0.22
CA ALA A 78 3.22 2.61 -0.46
C ALA A 78 3.98 2.42 -1.79
N ALA A 79 5.12 1.72 -1.76
CA ALA A 79 5.93 1.41 -2.94
C ALA A 79 5.90 -0.09 -3.24
N PHE A 80 5.83 -0.44 -4.52
CA PHE A 80 6.13 -1.78 -5.01
C PHE A 80 7.63 -2.01 -4.94
N THR A 81 8.05 -3.03 -4.19
CA THR A 81 9.46 -3.39 -4.03
C THR A 81 9.77 -4.79 -4.57
N ASP A 82 8.75 -5.56 -4.99
CA ASP A 82 8.90 -6.67 -5.93
C ASP A 82 8.14 -6.34 -7.22
N MET A 83 8.87 -5.90 -8.24
CA MET A 83 8.33 -5.47 -9.54
C MET A 83 8.00 -6.66 -10.47
N GLU A 84 8.32 -7.89 -10.06
CA GLU A 84 8.03 -9.11 -10.82
C GLU A 84 6.77 -9.83 -10.25
N PHE A 85 6.51 -9.66 -8.95
CA PHE A 85 5.42 -10.35 -8.26
C PHE A 85 4.04 -9.90 -8.74
N ARG A 86 3.14 -10.87 -8.95
CA ARG A 86 1.72 -10.64 -9.24
C ARG A 86 0.85 -11.17 -8.10
N PRO A 87 -0.09 -10.39 -7.56
CA PRO A 87 -1.09 -10.90 -6.64
C PRO A 87 -1.81 -12.13 -7.23
N PRO A 88 -1.91 -13.25 -6.49
CA PRO A 88 -2.51 -14.48 -7.01
C PRO A 88 -4.04 -14.40 -6.99
N LEU A 89 -4.64 -13.57 -7.85
CA LEU A 89 -6.09 -13.24 -7.83
C LEU A 89 -7.01 -14.47 -7.87
N HIS A 90 -6.58 -15.57 -8.49
CA HIS A 90 -7.31 -16.85 -8.51
C HIS A 90 -7.58 -17.44 -7.10
N ARG A 91 -6.72 -17.14 -6.11
CA ARG A 91 -6.93 -17.52 -4.70
C ARG A 91 -8.11 -16.76 -4.08
N TYR A 92 -8.46 -15.60 -4.62
CA TYR A 92 -9.50 -14.72 -4.09
C TYR A 92 -10.85 -14.85 -4.80
N ARG A 93 -11.03 -15.85 -5.66
CA ARG A 93 -12.26 -16.04 -6.46
C ARG A 93 -13.57 -16.06 -5.66
N ALA A 94 -13.54 -16.52 -4.40
CA ALA A 94 -14.71 -16.58 -3.52
C ALA A 94 -14.94 -15.30 -2.69
N HIS A 95 -13.99 -14.35 -2.75
CA HIS A 95 -13.96 -13.15 -1.93
C HIS A 95 -14.21 -11.90 -2.80
N HIS A 96 -14.67 -10.84 -2.15
CA HIS A 96 -14.90 -9.54 -2.77
C HIS A 96 -13.98 -8.47 -2.20
N PHE A 97 -13.44 -8.66 -1.00
CA PHE A 97 -12.48 -7.75 -0.40
C PHE A 97 -11.25 -8.51 0.07
N VAL A 98 -10.06 -8.04 -0.31
CA VAL A 98 -8.78 -8.61 0.12
C VAL A 98 -7.96 -7.49 0.73
N VAL A 99 -7.59 -7.66 1.99
CA VAL A 99 -6.84 -6.67 2.75
C VAL A 99 -5.75 -7.40 3.56
N PRO A 100 -4.55 -6.81 3.72
CA PRO A 100 -3.52 -7.35 4.60
C PRO A 100 -4.06 -7.47 6.02
N GLY A 101 -3.84 -8.61 6.69
CA GLY A 101 -4.18 -8.73 8.10
C GLY A 101 -4.25 -10.16 8.62
N TRP A 102 -4.56 -10.28 9.92
CA TRP A 102 -4.65 -11.56 10.62
C TRP A 102 -6.02 -11.77 11.26
N PRO A 103 -6.71 -12.90 10.99
CA PRO A 103 -8.07 -13.14 11.49
C PRO A 103 -8.24 -12.96 13.00
N TYR A 104 -7.31 -13.48 13.80
CA TYR A 104 -7.38 -13.32 15.25
C TYR A 104 -7.29 -11.85 15.68
N MET A 105 -6.36 -11.09 15.08
CA MET A 105 -6.15 -9.69 15.43
C MET A 105 -7.36 -8.82 15.07
N VAL A 106 -7.98 -9.07 13.92
CA VAL A 106 -9.16 -8.31 13.47
C VAL A 106 -10.43 -8.75 14.21
N TYR A 107 -10.78 -10.03 14.14
CA TYR A 107 -12.09 -10.51 14.57
C TYR A 107 -12.21 -10.76 16.08
N THR A 108 -11.10 -11.05 16.76
CA THR A 108 -11.10 -11.39 18.19
C THR A 108 -10.47 -10.27 19.02
N ALA A 109 -9.20 -9.94 18.74
CA ALA A 109 -8.45 -8.97 19.54
C ALA A 109 -8.88 -7.52 19.29
N ARG A 110 -9.50 -7.23 18.14
CA ARG A 110 -9.86 -5.88 17.69
C ARG A 110 -8.66 -4.94 17.75
N ASP A 111 -7.53 -5.41 17.24
CA ASP A 111 -6.27 -4.71 17.25
C ASP A 111 -6.18 -3.72 16.09
N TRP A 112 -5.78 -2.48 16.36
CA TRP A 112 -5.68 -1.42 15.36
C TRP A 112 -4.76 -1.78 14.20
N VAL A 113 -3.67 -2.51 14.48
CA VAL A 113 -2.71 -2.99 13.48
C VAL A 113 -3.00 -4.42 13.00
N GLY A 114 -4.18 -4.96 13.33
CA GLY A 114 -4.62 -6.28 12.89
C GLY A 114 -4.85 -6.40 11.38
N LEU A 115 -5.04 -5.27 10.70
CA LEU A 115 -5.08 -5.13 9.24
C LEU A 115 -4.49 -3.77 8.80
N ASN A 116 -4.28 -3.57 7.50
CA ASN A 116 -3.88 -2.28 6.95
C ASN A 116 -4.82 -1.80 5.84
N ALA A 117 -5.42 -0.61 6.00
CA ALA A 117 -6.37 -0.05 5.03
C ALA A 117 -5.69 0.77 3.90
N GLY A 118 -4.36 0.76 3.84
CA GLY A 118 -3.61 1.50 2.83
C GLY A 118 -3.36 0.75 1.53
N VAL A 119 -3.53 -0.57 1.52
CA VAL A 119 -3.46 -1.38 0.30
C VAL A 119 -4.53 -2.45 0.36
N PHE A 120 -5.47 -2.45 -0.58
CA PHE A 120 -6.52 -3.48 -0.64
C PHE A 120 -7.07 -3.68 -2.05
N LEU A 121 -7.60 -4.88 -2.30
CA LEU A 121 -8.33 -5.20 -3.52
C LEU A 121 -9.82 -5.28 -3.19
N LEU A 122 -10.64 -4.59 -3.98
CA LEU A 122 -12.09 -4.64 -3.89
C LEU A 122 -12.67 -5.05 -5.24
N ARG A 123 -13.46 -6.11 -5.25
CA ARG A 123 -14.11 -6.65 -6.45
C ARG A 123 -15.23 -5.70 -6.88
N ASN A 124 -15.23 -5.33 -8.15
CA ASN A 124 -16.29 -4.52 -8.73
C ASN A 124 -17.60 -5.32 -8.77
N SER A 125 -18.47 -5.06 -7.80
CA SER A 125 -19.67 -5.83 -7.54
C SER A 125 -20.61 -5.04 -6.64
N GLN A 126 -21.90 -5.40 -6.64
CA GLN A 126 -22.87 -4.80 -5.73
C GLN A 126 -22.44 -4.95 -4.27
N TRP A 127 -21.94 -6.14 -3.88
CA TRP A 127 -21.40 -6.37 -2.54
C TRP A 127 -20.29 -5.37 -2.19
N GLY A 128 -19.41 -5.05 -3.15
CA GLY A 128 -18.32 -4.10 -2.92
C GLY A 128 -18.81 -2.67 -2.72
N LEU A 129 -19.83 -2.25 -3.47
CA LEU A 129 -20.47 -0.94 -3.30
C LEU A 129 -21.17 -0.85 -1.93
N ASP A 130 -21.94 -1.88 -1.56
CA ASP A 130 -22.62 -1.94 -0.26
C ASP A 130 -21.62 -1.94 0.91
N PHE A 131 -20.46 -2.59 0.73
CA PHE A 131 -19.38 -2.61 1.71
C PHE A 131 -18.75 -1.23 1.89
N LEU A 132 -18.50 -0.50 0.80
CA LEU A 132 -17.99 0.87 0.86
C LEU A 132 -18.99 1.80 1.56
N ASP A 133 -20.29 1.66 1.30
CA ASP A 133 -21.32 2.47 1.95
C ASP A 133 -21.37 2.18 3.46
N ALA A 134 -21.27 0.91 3.87
CA ALA A 134 -21.19 0.53 5.28
C ALA A 134 -19.93 1.07 5.96
N TRP A 135 -18.77 0.99 5.30
CA TRP A 135 -17.52 1.52 5.83
C TRP A 135 -17.58 3.05 5.95
N ALA A 136 -18.12 3.73 4.94
CA ALA A 136 -18.31 5.18 4.95
C ALA A 136 -19.25 5.66 6.06
N SER A 137 -20.15 4.82 6.59
CA SER A 137 -21.08 5.23 7.66
C SER A 137 -20.43 5.72 8.97
N MET A 138 -19.13 5.49 9.13
CA MET A 138 -18.31 6.00 10.25
C MET A 138 -17.46 7.24 9.88
N GLY A 139 -17.54 7.67 8.62
CA GLY A 139 -16.76 8.77 8.07
C GLY A 139 -17.28 10.17 8.45
N PRO A 140 -16.47 11.20 8.16
CA PRO A 140 -16.72 12.60 8.53
C PRO A 140 -17.92 13.25 7.84
N GLN A 141 -18.39 12.71 6.74
CA GLN A 141 -19.62 13.15 6.06
C GLN A 141 -20.90 12.75 6.80
N THR A 142 -20.79 12.07 7.94
CA THR A 142 -21.94 11.68 8.77
C THR A 142 -22.07 12.57 10.00
N PRO A 143 -23.30 12.87 10.48
CA PRO A 143 -23.51 13.66 11.69
C PRO A 143 -23.04 12.94 12.98
N HIS A 144 -22.58 11.69 12.87
CA HIS A 144 -22.16 10.86 14.00
C HIS A 144 -20.64 10.63 14.05
N HIS A 145 -19.86 11.31 13.22
CA HIS A 145 -18.42 11.09 13.14
C HIS A 145 -17.69 11.24 14.49
N ASP A 146 -17.99 12.29 15.26
CA ASP A 146 -17.39 12.49 16.59
C ASP A 146 -17.75 11.38 17.58
N LYS A 147 -18.96 10.82 17.47
CA LYS A 147 -19.38 9.66 18.25
C LYS A 147 -18.52 8.46 17.87
N TRP A 148 -18.31 8.23 16.58
CA TRP A 148 -17.45 7.13 16.11
C TRP A 148 -16.01 7.28 16.55
N GLY A 149 -15.45 8.49 16.59
CA GLY A 149 -14.11 8.72 17.15
C GLY A 149 -13.98 8.15 18.57
N ARG A 150 -14.93 8.51 19.46
CA ARG A 150 -14.97 7.98 20.83
C ARG A 150 -15.20 6.47 20.92
N VAL A 151 -16.09 5.92 20.09
CA VAL A 151 -16.37 4.48 20.07
C VAL A 151 -15.14 3.69 19.63
N LEU A 152 -14.49 4.12 18.56
CA LEU A 152 -13.33 3.43 18.01
C LEU A 152 -12.12 3.53 18.96
N ASP A 153 -11.91 4.69 19.60
CA ASP A 153 -10.89 4.86 20.63
C ASP A 153 -11.09 3.93 21.83
N ALA A 154 -12.34 3.73 22.26
CA ALA A 154 -12.67 2.84 23.38
C ALA A 154 -12.60 1.34 23.02
N GLU A 155 -12.91 0.97 21.77
CA GLU A 155 -13.09 -0.43 21.38
C GLU A 155 -11.91 -1.05 20.63
N ILE A 156 -11.10 -0.24 19.93
CA ILE A 156 -9.99 -0.71 19.11
C ILE A 156 -8.71 -0.67 19.93
N ARG A 157 -8.18 -1.84 20.24
CA ARG A 157 -6.97 -1.99 21.04
C ARG A 157 -5.76 -1.41 20.29
N GLY A 158 -4.95 -0.62 21.01
CA GLY A 158 -3.68 -0.10 20.49
C GLY A 158 -3.82 1.04 19.49
N LYS A 159 -5.02 1.60 19.32
CA LYS A 159 -5.27 2.78 18.51
C LYS A 159 -4.51 3.99 19.08
N LEU A 160 -3.91 4.79 18.20
CA LEU A 160 -3.09 5.95 18.57
C LEU A 160 -3.76 7.32 18.29
N THR A 161 -4.94 7.32 17.69
CA THR A 161 -5.65 8.55 17.30
C THR A 161 -7.02 8.61 17.95
N SER A 162 -7.47 9.81 18.35
CA SER A 162 -8.78 10.01 18.99
C SER A 162 -9.94 10.20 18.01
N PHE A 163 -9.64 10.50 16.74
CA PHE A 163 -10.65 10.62 15.68
C PHE A 163 -10.91 9.27 14.99
N ALA A 164 -12.03 9.17 14.28
CA ALA A 164 -12.35 7.98 13.49
C ALA A 164 -11.58 7.98 12.17
N ASP A 165 -10.50 7.18 12.09
CA ASP A 165 -9.79 6.88 10.84
C ASP A 165 -10.43 5.68 10.11
N ASP A 166 -10.20 5.61 8.81
CA ASP A 166 -10.70 4.56 7.93
C ASP A 166 -10.24 3.16 8.37
N GLN A 167 -8.99 2.99 8.83
CA GLN A 167 -8.48 1.71 9.28
C GLN A 167 -9.17 1.20 10.55
N SER A 168 -9.31 2.05 11.58
CA SER A 168 -10.02 1.72 12.80
C SER A 168 -11.49 1.37 12.54
N ALA A 169 -12.14 2.16 11.67
CA ALA A 169 -13.51 1.89 11.24
C ALA A 169 -13.62 0.53 10.53
N LEU A 170 -12.65 0.17 9.69
CA LEU A 170 -12.62 -1.14 9.01
C LEU A 170 -12.48 -2.30 10.01
N VAL A 171 -11.57 -2.19 10.98
CA VAL A 171 -11.42 -3.20 12.06
C VAL A 171 -12.74 -3.36 12.82
N HIS A 172 -13.36 -2.25 13.22
CA HIS A 172 -14.64 -2.27 13.94
C HIS A 172 -15.75 -2.92 13.12
N LEU A 173 -15.94 -2.51 11.86
CA LEU A 173 -16.97 -3.06 10.96
C LEU A 173 -16.81 -4.58 10.82
N LEU A 174 -15.60 -5.03 10.52
CA LEU A 174 -15.32 -6.46 10.33
C LEU A 174 -15.48 -7.26 11.62
N ALA A 175 -15.11 -6.72 12.77
CA ALA A 175 -15.24 -7.39 14.05
C ALA A 175 -16.70 -7.48 14.55
N LYS A 176 -17.51 -6.44 14.33
CA LYS A 176 -18.90 -6.36 14.82
C LYS A 176 -19.91 -6.99 13.87
N GLU A 177 -19.70 -6.87 12.57
CA GLU A 177 -20.62 -7.38 11.54
C GLU A 177 -20.08 -8.64 10.84
N GLN A 178 -19.39 -9.52 11.58
CA GLN A 178 -18.78 -10.73 11.03
C GLN A 178 -19.77 -11.58 10.22
N ARG A 179 -20.99 -11.76 10.71
CA ARG A 179 -22.03 -12.55 10.02
C ARG A 179 -22.39 -12.01 8.64
N ARG A 180 -22.22 -10.71 8.42
CA ARG A 180 -22.56 -10.03 7.17
C ARG A 180 -21.40 -10.02 6.18
N TRP A 181 -20.18 -9.79 6.67
CA TRP A 181 -19.04 -9.49 5.79
C TRP A 181 -17.98 -10.57 5.70
N ARG A 182 -17.74 -11.32 6.79
CA ARG A 182 -16.54 -12.15 6.96
C ARG A 182 -16.32 -13.16 5.83
N ASP A 183 -17.37 -13.81 5.36
CA ASP A 183 -17.27 -14.86 4.34
C ASP A 183 -16.79 -14.35 2.97
N LYS A 184 -16.88 -13.03 2.72
CA LYS A 184 -16.44 -12.39 1.49
C LYS A 184 -15.16 -11.57 1.66
N VAL A 185 -14.58 -11.56 2.85
CA VAL A 185 -13.35 -10.83 3.20
C VAL A 185 -12.19 -11.80 3.37
N HIS A 186 -11.11 -11.58 2.63
CA HIS A 186 -9.86 -12.30 2.79
C HIS A 186 -8.83 -11.43 3.51
N LEU A 187 -8.35 -11.90 4.66
CA LEU A 187 -7.23 -11.30 5.38
C LEU A 187 -5.93 -11.96 4.92
N GLU A 188 -5.19 -11.30 4.03
CA GLU A 188 -3.97 -11.85 3.40
C GLU A 188 -2.74 -11.65 4.32
N SER A 189 -1.97 -12.71 4.51
CA SER A 189 -0.75 -12.72 5.34
C SER A 189 0.36 -13.63 4.79
N GLY A 190 0.16 -14.26 3.61
CA GLY A 190 1.13 -15.13 2.93
C GLY A 190 2.11 -14.39 2.02
N TYR A 191 1.94 -13.09 1.85
CA TYR A 191 2.91 -12.17 1.27
C TYR A 191 2.62 -10.74 1.74
N ASP A 192 3.61 -9.86 1.58
CA ASP A 192 3.52 -8.46 2.00
C ASP A 192 2.66 -7.64 1.02
N LEU A 193 1.34 -7.91 0.96
CA LEU A 193 0.38 -7.01 0.30
C LEU A 193 0.44 -5.61 0.93
N HIS A 194 0.74 -5.57 2.22
CA HIS A 194 1.30 -4.44 2.95
C HIS A 194 2.48 -4.96 3.76
N GLY A 195 3.67 -4.39 3.57
CA GLY A 195 4.84 -4.64 4.38
C GLY A 195 5.25 -3.39 5.17
N TYR A 196 5.36 -3.52 6.49
CA TYR A 196 5.82 -2.46 7.36
C TYR A 196 7.27 -2.07 7.03
N TRP A 197 7.50 -0.80 6.68
CA TRP A 197 8.72 -0.38 5.99
C TRP A 197 10.02 -0.59 6.77
N GLU A 198 10.02 -0.30 8.07
CA GLU A 198 11.23 -0.22 8.90
C GLU A 198 12.08 -1.51 8.88
N PRO A 199 11.54 -2.71 9.15
CA PRO A 199 12.31 -3.94 9.05
C PRO A 199 12.68 -4.32 7.60
N ILE A 200 11.93 -3.83 6.60
CA ILE A 200 12.18 -4.13 5.18
C ILE A 200 13.37 -3.31 4.66
N VAL A 201 13.40 -2.01 4.98
CA VAL A 201 14.48 -1.13 4.50
C VAL A 201 15.86 -1.49 5.05
N GLY A 202 15.90 -2.11 6.23
CA GLY A 202 17.13 -2.59 6.89
C GLY A 202 17.75 -3.83 6.24
N ARG A 203 17.09 -4.45 5.26
CA ARG A 203 17.55 -5.68 4.59
C ARG A 203 17.57 -5.60 3.07
N LEU A 204 17.41 -4.42 2.47
CA LEU A 204 17.32 -4.27 1.02
C LEU A 204 18.61 -4.69 0.32
N GLU A 205 19.78 -4.33 0.86
CA GLU A 205 21.09 -4.69 0.30
C GLU A 205 21.29 -6.21 0.29
N ASP A 206 20.96 -6.87 1.39
CA ASP A 206 21.00 -8.34 1.52
C ASP A 206 20.15 -9.04 0.46
N VAL A 207 18.95 -8.51 0.22
CA VAL A 207 18.01 -9.05 -0.77
C VAL A 207 18.50 -8.76 -2.18
N ALA A 208 19.06 -7.57 -2.45
CA ALA A 208 19.66 -7.22 -3.73
C ALA A 208 20.84 -8.12 -4.08
N ALA A 209 21.73 -8.37 -3.12
CA ALA A 209 22.89 -9.25 -3.26
C ALA A 209 22.46 -10.70 -3.54
N ALA A 210 21.52 -11.23 -2.75
CA ALA A 210 21.03 -12.59 -2.92
C ALA A 210 20.39 -12.81 -4.31
N TYR A 211 19.66 -11.83 -4.84
CA TYR A 211 19.12 -11.87 -6.19
C TYR A 211 20.23 -11.84 -7.25
N ALA A 212 21.22 -10.95 -7.11
CA ALA A 212 22.32 -10.82 -8.08
C ALA A 212 23.12 -12.11 -8.22
N GLU A 213 23.26 -12.87 -7.13
CA GLU A 213 23.95 -14.16 -7.11
C GLU A 213 23.07 -15.34 -7.56
N MET A 214 21.82 -15.09 -7.99
CA MET A 214 20.78 -16.12 -8.24
C MET A 214 20.65 -17.15 -7.11
N LYS A 215 21.02 -16.78 -5.89
CA LYS A 215 20.95 -17.69 -4.76
C LYS A 215 19.48 -17.95 -4.49
N ARG A 216 19.10 -19.23 -4.34
CA ARG A 216 17.87 -19.63 -3.67
C ARG A 216 17.98 -19.27 -2.19
N SER A 217 18.03 -17.98 -1.89
CA SER A 217 17.97 -17.50 -0.53
C SER A 217 16.52 -17.61 -0.08
N GLY A 218 16.29 -18.07 1.15
CA GLY A 218 14.98 -17.97 1.80
C GLY A 218 14.54 -16.52 2.05
N LYS A 219 15.35 -15.52 1.65
CA LYS A 219 15.08 -14.09 1.83
C LYS A 219 14.20 -13.60 0.68
N ARG A 220 12.89 -13.80 0.81
CA ARG A 220 11.89 -13.31 -0.15
C ARG A 220 11.87 -11.76 -0.16
N ARG A 221 11.74 -11.16 -1.34
CA ARG A 221 11.41 -9.73 -1.49
C ARG A 221 10.03 -9.47 -0.90
N SER A 222 9.91 -8.39 -0.15
CA SER A 222 8.60 -7.85 0.20
C SER A 222 7.95 -7.31 -1.06
N PHE A 223 6.65 -7.57 -1.23
CA PHE A 223 5.94 -7.11 -2.42
C PHE A 223 5.69 -5.61 -2.36
N VAL A 224 5.10 -5.15 -1.26
CA VAL A 224 4.89 -3.73 -0.98
C VAL A 224 5.67 -3.32 0.27
N THR A 225 6.41 -2.22 0.18
CA THR A 225 6.99 -1.52 1.32
C THR A 225 6.14 -0.27 1.57
N HIS A 226 5.44 -0.21 2.71
CA HIS A 226 4.50 0.85 3.04
C HIS A 226 5.02 1.70 4.21
N PHE A 227 5.25 2.99 3.94
CA PHE A 227 5.83 3.96 4.87
C PHE A 227 4.81 4.55 5.84
N THR A 228 4.00 3.67 6.46
CA THR A 228 2.97 4.05 7.43
C THR A 228 3.55 4.91 8.53
N GLY A 229 2.98 6.10 8.70
CA GLY A 229 3.43 7.06 9.69
C GLY A 229 4.58 7.96 9.24
N CYS A 230 5.13 7.84 8.03
CA CYS A 230 6.12 8.81 7.54
C CYS A 230 5.48 10.08 6.96
N GLN A 231 4.26 9.98 6.42
CA GLN A 231 3.49 11.12 5.89
C GLN A 231 4.31 12.07 4.98
N PRO A 232 4.87 11.58 3.85
CA PRO A 232 5.84 12.34 3.05
C PRO A 232 5.33 13.71 2.60
N CYS A 233 4.04 13.86 2.34
CA CYS A 233 3.45 15.13 1.92
C CYS A 233 3.18 16.08 3.11
N GLY A 234 2.58 15.57 4.19
CA GLY A 234 2.20 16.38 5.35
C GLY A 234 3.36 16.72 6.28
N GLY A 235 4.40 15.88 6.35
CA GLY A 235 5.58 16.04 7.23
C GLY A 235 5.34 15.67 8.70
N ALA A 236 4.09 15.47 9.12
CA ALA A 236 3.71 15.08 10.48
C ALA A 236 3.91 13.57 10.72
N HIS A 237 5.15 13.13 10.60
CA HIS A 237 5.54 11.74 10.81
C HIS A 237 5.33 11.31 12.28
N ASN A 238 5.17 10.00 12.46
CA ASN A 238 5.08 9.35 13.77
C ASN A 238 6.39 9.61 14.54
N PRO A 239 6.33 10.13 15.79
CA PRO A 239 7.51 10.42 16.62
C PRO A 239 8.40 9.21 16.92
N ALA A 240 7.92 7.98 16.70
CA ALA A 240 8.74 6.78 16.79
C ALA A 240 9.85 6.73 15.73
N TYR A 241 9.74 7.49 14.65
CA TYR A 241 10.72 7.56 13.56
C TYR A 241 11.40 8.92 13.53
N THR A 242 12.60 8.98 12.96
CA THR A 242 13.19 10.26 12.56
C THR A 242 12.70 10.62 11.15
N TRP A 243 12.51 11.91 10.91
CA TRP A 243 12.21 12.40 9.55
C TRP A 243 13.25 11.92 8.53
N GLN A 244 14.54 11.98 8.88
CA GLN A 244 15.63 11.52 8.03
C GLN A 244 15.50 10.02 7.72
N GLY A 245 15.19 9.19 8.72
CA GLY A 245 14.98 7.75 8.53
C GLY A 245 13.82 7.45 7.58
N CYS A 246 12.73 8.21 7.65
CA CYS A 246 11.62 8.12 6.70
C CYS A 246 12.06 8.47 5.27
N VAL A 247 12.74 9.61 5.07
CA VAL A 247 13.20 10.05 3.74
C VAL A 247 14.19 9.07 3.14
N ASP A 248 15.18 8.64 3.91
CA ASP A 248 16.21 7.69 3.46
C ASP A 248 15.59 6.32 3.17
N GLY A 249 14.69 5.85 4.03
CA GLY A 249 13.95 4.61 3.82
C GLY A 249 13.15 4.64 2.51
N MET A 250 12.42 5.73 2.25
CA MET A 250 11.65 5.92 1.01
C MET A 250 12.56 5.93 -0.21
N ALA A 251 13.64 6.72 -0.19
CA ALA A 251 14.60 6.78 -1.28
C ALA A 251 15.21 5.41 -1.60
N ARG A 252 15.65 4.67 -0.56
CA ARG A 252 16.24 3.34 -0.68
C ARG A 252 15.26 2.32 -1.26
N ALA A 253 14.02 2.28 -0.78
CA ALA A 253 13.01 1.36 -1.30
C ALA A 253 12.63 1.67 -2.76
N LEU A 254 12.52 2.96 -3.10
CA LEU A 254 12.23 3.40 -4.47
C LEU A 254 13.38 3.08 -5.42
N ASN A 255 14.64 3.29 -5.00
CA ASN A 255 15.82 2.89 -5.79
C ASN A 255 15.91 1.38 -5.97
N PHE A 256 15.61 0.62 -4.91
CA PHE A 256 15.58 -0.85 -4.96
C PHE A 256 14.54 -1.39 -5.95
N ALA A 257 13.39 -0.74 -6.03
CA ALA A 257 12.36 -1.06 -7.02
C ALA A 257 12.78 -0.63 -8.43
N ASP A 258 13.32 0.59 -8.57
CA ASP A 258 13.73 1.14 -9.86
C ASP A 258 14.87 0.33 -10.49
N ASP A 259 15.78 -0.23 -9.70
CA ASP A 259 16.78 -1.20 -10.16
C ASP A 259 16.17 -2.39 -10.91
N GLN A 260 15.00 -2.86 -10.50
CA GLN A 260 14.32 -3.97 -11.19
C GLN A 260 13.78 -3.54 -12.56
N VAL A 261 13.45 -2.27 -12.73
CA VAL A 261 13.03 -1.67 -14.02
C VAL A 261 14.24 -1.38 -14.89
N LEU A 262 15.26 -0.70 -14.36
CA LEU A 262 16.48 -0.28 -15.07
C LEU A 262 17.26 -1.47 -15.64
N ARG A 263 17.20 -2.64 -14.99
CA ARG A 263 17.84 -3.88 -15.47
C ARG A 263 17.40 -4.27 -16.87
N ALA A 264 16.14 -4.05 -17.23
CA ALA A 264 15.65 -4.32 -18.58
C ALA A 264 16.37 -3.47 -19.66
N TYR A 265 16.97 -2.35 -19.24
CA TYR A 265 17.72 -1.42 -20.09
C TYR A 265 19.24 -1.55 -19.89
N GLY A 266 19.71 -2.50 -19.08
CA GLY A 266 21.14 -2.72 -18.83
C GLY A 266 21.76 -1.76 -17.81
N PHE A 267 20.96 -1.16 -16.93
CA PHE A 267 21.44 -0.23 -15.90
C PHE A 267 20.96 -0.63 -14.50
N GLY A 268 21.63 -0.07 -13.49
CA GLY A 268 21.18 -0.08 -12.10
C GLY A 268 21.88 1.03 -11.31
N HIS A 269 21.36 1.37 -10.14
CA HIS A 269 21.97 2.33 -9.25
C HIS A 269 23.34 1.81 -8.75
N THR A 270 24.24 2.75 -8.45
CA THR A 270 25.53 2.41 -7.84
C THR A 270 25.37 1.91 -6.41
N ASN A 271 24.44 2.50 -5.65
CA ASN A 271 24.00 2.09 -4.32
C ASN A 271 22.55 2.55 -4.09
N LEU A 272 21.90 2.06 -3.03
CA LEU A 272 20.49 2.40 -2.76
C LEU A 272 20.30 3.78 -2.10
N ASN A 273 21.34 4.39 -1.55
CA ASN A 273 21.24 5.67 -0.83
C ASN A 273 21.25 6.89 -1.77
N ASP A 274 21.78 6.74 -2.99
CA ASP A 274 21.84 7.82 -3.97
C ASP A 274 21.03 7.47 -5.22
N SER A 275 20.15 8.40 -5.63
CA SER A 275 19.20 8.18 -6.73
C SER A 275 19.72 8.67 -8.09
N ALA A 276 20.79 9.48 -8.12
CA ALA A 276 21.34 10.03 -9.36
C ALA A 276 22.39 9.13 -10.06
N PRO A 277 23.38 8.54 -9.35
CA PRO A 277 24.44 7.79 -9.98
C PRO A 277 23.98 6.37 -10.34
N ILE A 278 23.80 6.16 -11.64
CA ILE A 278 23.58 4.84 -12.26
C ILE A 278 24.88 4.30 -12.87
N ARG A 279 24.95 2.98 -13.00
CA ARG A 279 26.05 2.27 -13.65
C ARG A 279 25.53 1.28 -14.69
N PRO A 280 26.26 1.05 -15.79
CA PRO A 280 25.95 -0.04 -16.70
C PRO A 280 26.12 -1.39 -15.98
N LEU A 281 25.26 -2.34 -16.32
CA LEU A 281 25.35 -3.71 -15.87
C LEU A 281 26.14 -4.55 -16.89
N PRO A 282 26.81 -5.63 -16.46
CA PRO A 282 27.48 -6.55 -17.37
C PRO A 282 26.53 -7.14 -18.41
N PHE A 283 27.05 -7.41 -19.61
CA PHE A 283 26.29 -8.09 -20.66
C PHE A 283 25.77 -9.45 -20.15
N GLY A 284 24.46 -9.67 -20.19
CA GLY A 284 23.82 -10.89 -19.68
C GLY A 284 23.51 -10.91 -18.18
N TYR A 285 23.42 -9.75 -17.52
CA TYR A 285 22.98 -9.64 -16.12
C TYR A 285 21.47 -9.97 -15.93
N PRO A 286 21.07 -10.58 -14.79
CA PRO A 286 21.91 -11.17 -13.76
C PRO A 286 22.68 -12.36 -14.34
N ALA A 287 23.93 -12.56 -13.89
CA ALA A 287 24.78 -13.62 -14.43
C ALA A 287 24.02 -14.95 -14.34
N SER A 288 23.65 -15.53 -15.49
CA SER A 288 23.08 -16.86 -15.52
C SER A 288 24.04 -17.78 -14.78
N SER A 289 23.56 -18.55 -13.80
CA SER A 289 24.34 -19.61 -13.18
C SER A 289 24.65 -20.69 -14.23
N ARG A 290 25.61 -20.42 -15.12
CA ARG A 290 26.25 -21.44 -15.96
C ARG A 290 27.12 -22.27 -15.01
N GLY A 291 26.54 -23.33 -14.46
CA GLY A 291 27.25 -24.23 -13.55
C GLY A 291 26.34 -25.26 -12.89
N GLY A 292 25.82 -26.20 -13.66
CA GLY A 292 25.11 -27.38 -13.17
C GLY A 292 24.61 -28.21 -14.34
N ARG A 293 25.43 -29.17 -14.77
CA ARG A 293 24.97 -30.31 -15.57
C ARG A 293 23.97 -31.14 -14.77
#